data_AF-A0A965A556-F1
#
_entry.id   AF-A0A965A556-F1
#
_cell.length_a   1.000
_cell.length_b   1.000
_cell.length_c   1.000
_cell.angle_alpha   90.00
_cell.angle_beta   90.00
_cell.angle_gamma   90.00
#
_symmetry.space_group_name_H-M   'P 1'
#
loop_
_entity.id
_entity.type
_entity.pdbx_description
1 polymer ?
#
loop_
_entity_poly.entity_id
_entity_poly.type
_entity_poly.pdbx_seq_one_letter_code
_entity_poly.pdbx_strand_id
1 'polypeptide(L)'
;MLGVRNEDVALDLVQEAMMRLAEKYASRDPEEWPMLFQRILQNAILDHHRRQKVRRAWVSLFGDLRPKGDEDSDSGSEPDEADLMPDEQADGPEQSLARKKLRQHLETAIAALPIRQQQAFLLRYWEGLDIAQTAQAMGCSEGSVKTHCFRAVKALGESVAFLKPELKD
;
A
#
# COMPACT_ATOMS: atom_id res chain seq x y z
N MET A 1 15.91 11.69 -11.40
CA MET A 1 16.51 10.94 -10.26
C MET A 1 15.42 10.86 -9.20
N LEU A 2 14.86 9.68 -8.94
CA LEU A 2 13.86 9.51 -7.89
C LEU A 2 14.61 9.51 -6.55
N GLY A 3 14.36 10.51 -5.71
CA GLY A 3 14.91 10.63 -4.37
C GLY A 3 13.80 10.49 -3.35
N VAL A 4 14.12 9.89 -2.20
CA VAL A 4 13.19 9.84 -1.06
C VAL A 4 13.30 11.15 -0.30
N ARG A 5 12.16 11.78 0.01
CA ARG A 5 12.08 13.10 0.65
C ARG A 5 12.17 13.04 2.18
N ASN A 6 12.37 11.85 2.74
CA ASN A 6 12.47 11.57 4.17
C ASN A 6 13.86 10.97 4.46
N GLU A 7 14.59 11.59 5.40
CA GLU A 7 15.96 11.20 5.77
C GLU A 7 16.01 9.83 6.43
N ASP A 8 15.06 9.50 7.30
CA ASP A 8 15.00 8.19 7.97
C ASP A 8 14.80 7.07 6.96
N VAL A 9 13.89 7.28 6.00
CA VAL A 9 13.65 6.31 4.93
C VAL A 9 14.87 6.19 4.01
N ALA A 10 15.60 7.27 3.77
CA ALA A 10 16.85 7.21 3.01
C ALA A 10 17.91 6.36 3.73
N LEU A 11 18.02 6.50 5.06
CA LEU A 11 18.92 5.70 5.89
C LEU A 11 18.53 4.21 5.84
N ASP A 12 17.25 3.89 5.95
CA ASP A 12 16.76 2.51 5.87
C ASP A 12 17.11 1.86 4.53
N LEU A 13 16.91 2.57 3.41
CA LEU A 13 17.22 2.06 2.08
C LEU A 13 18.73 1.86 1.88
N VAL A 14 19.56 2.75 2.43
CA VAL A 14 21.02 2.59 2.42
C VAL A 14 21.43 1.38 3.26
N GLN A 15 20.88 1.24 4.47
CA GLN A 15 21.17 0.09 5.33
C GLN A 15 20.77 -1.22 4.65
N GLU A 16 19.57 -1.29 4.07
CA GLU A 16 19.12 -2.45 3.31
C GLU A 16 20.05 -2.77 2.14
N ALA A 17 20.51 -1.75 1.41
CA ALA A 17 21.44 -1.94 0.31
C ALA A 17 22.81 -2.45 0.78
N MET A 18 23.34 -1.93 1.90
CA MET A 18 24.59 -2.40 2.49
C MET A 18 24.49 -3.83 3.01
N MET A 19 23.40 -4.16 3.72
CA MET A 19 23.16 -5.53 4.20
C MET A 19 23.09 -6.52 3.04
N ARG A 20 22.33 -6.20 1.98
CA ARG A 20 22.25 -7.05 0.78
C ARG A 20 23.58 -7.22 0.06
N LEU A 21 24.39 -6.16 0.00
CA LEU A 21 25.74 -6.23 -0.58
C LEU A 21 26.62 -7.19 0.24
N ALA A 22 26.63 -7.04 1.57
CA ALA A 22 27.41 -7.88 2.47
C ALA A 22 26.94 -9.35 2.44
N GLU A 23 25.65 -9.61 2.47
CA GLU A 23 25.12 -10.98 2.50
C GLU A 23 25.33 -11.74 1.19
N LYS A 24 25.13 -11.08 0.04
CA LYS A 24 25.09 -11.76 -1.26
C LYS A 24 26.37 -11.61 -2.07
N TYR A 25 27.18 -10.60 -1.78
CA TYR A 25 28.32 -10.22 -2.59
C TYR A 25 29.61 -9.98 -1.78
N ALA A 26 29.68 -10.32 -0.48
CA ALA A 26 30.90 -10.16 0.31
C ALA A 26 32.13 -10.89 -0.26
N SER A 27 31.93 -11.97 -1.02
CA SER A 27 33.02 -12.72 -1.66
C SER A 27 33.47 -12.14 -3.01
N ARG A 28 32.83 -11.06 -3.48
CA ARG A 28 33.20 -10.37 -4.73
C ARG A 28 34.37 -9.42 -4.51
N ASP A 29 35.06 -9.10 -5.59
CA ASP A 29 36.15 -8.12 -5.56
C ASP A 29 35.63 -6.76 -5.05
N PRO A 30 36.30 -6.14 -4.07
CA PRO A 30 35.94 -4.80 -3.60
C PRO A 30 35.83 -3.73 -4.69
N GLU A 31 36.54 -3.88 -5.81
CA GLU A 31 36.42 -2.96 -6.94
C GLU A 31 35.05 -3.03 -7.64
N GLU A 32 34.34 -4.16 -7.54
CA GLU A 32 32.98 -4.34 -8.09
C GLU A 32 31.89 -3.77 -7.17
N TRP A 33 32.20 -3.56 -5.87
CA TRP A 33 31.22 -3.18 -4.86
C TRP A 33 30.48 -1.86 -5.15
N PRO A 34 31.12 -0.78 -5.64
CA PRO A 34 30.41 0.46 -5.92
C PRO A 34 29.30 0.29 -6.94
N MET A 35 29.54 -0.45 -8.03
CA MET A 35 28.52 -0.69 -9.07
C MET A 35 27.38 -1.58 -8.55
N LEU A 36 27.72 -2.63 -7.80
CA LEU A 36 26.73 -3.51 -7.18
C LEU A 36 25.87 -2.77 -6.16
N PHE A 37 26.50 -1.98 -5.28
CA PHE A 37 25.80 -1.15 -4.30
C PHE A 37 24.85 -0.18 -4.98
N GLN A 38 25.32 0.55 -6.01
CA GLN A 38 24.48 1.50 -6.73
C GLN A 38 23.27 0.81 -7.37
N ARG A 39 23.44 -0.38 -7.94
CA ARG A 39 22.33 -1.16 -8.49
C ARG A 39 21.35 -1.66 -7.42
N ILE A 40 21.86 -2.16 -6.29
CA ILE A 40 21.02 -2.62 -5.17
C ILE A 40 20.22 -1.45 -4.59
N LEU A 41 20.87 -0.31 -4.36
CA LEU A 41 20.25 0.90 -3.83
C LEU A 41 19.18 1.45 -4.78
N GLN A 42 19.45 1.51 -6.09
CA GLN A 42 18.45 1.90 -7.09
C GLN A 42 17.23 0.97 -7.07
N ASN A 43 17.46 -0.35 -6.96
CA ASN A 43 16.36 -1.30 -6.85
C ASN A 43 15.56 -1.12 -5.56
N ALA A 44 16.22 -0.83 -4.42
CA ALA A 44 15.55 -0.57 -3.15
C ALA A 44 14.69 0.71 -3.22
N ILE A 45 15.21 1.79 -3.79
CA ILE A 45 14.47 3.04 -4.02
C ILE A 45 13.24 2.79 -4.91
N LEU A 46 13.42 2.06 -6.03
CA LEU A 46 12.32 1.73 -6.93
C LEU A 46 11.27 0.85 -6.25
N ASP A 47 11.71 -0.13 -5.45
CA ASP A 47 10.83 -1.00 -4.66
C ASP A 47 10.02 -0.18 -3.65
N HIS A 48 10.67 0.75 -2.95
CA HIS A 48 10.02 1.65 -1.98
C HIS A 48 8.96 2.53 -2.65
N HIS A 49 9.28 3.21 -3.76
CA HIS A 49 8.31 4.03 -4.49
C HIS A 49 7.15 3.20 -5.06
N ARG A 50 7.42 1.97 -5.50
CA ARG A 50 6.39 1.03 -5.95
C ARG A 50 5.48 0.62 -4.78
N ARG A 51 6.10 0.34 -3.62
CA ARG A 51 5.56 0.30 -2.24
C ARG A 51 4.42 1.29 -2.05
N GLN A 52 4.85 2.54 -2.07
CA GLN A 52 4.01 3.69 -1.78
C GLN A 52 2.92 3.89 -2.84
N LYS A 53 3.21 3.69 -4.12
CA LYS A 53 2.22 3.85 -5.19
C LYS A 53 1.06 2.86 -5.08
N VAL A 54 1.34 1.60 -4.74
CA VAL A 54 0.27 0.58 -4.62
C VAL A 54 -0.60 0.85 -3.39
N ARG A 55 0.02 1.25 -2.27
CA ARG A 55 -0.71 1.68 -1.05
C ARG A 55 -1.57 2.93 -1.31
N ARG A 56 -1.03 3.94 -1.99
CA ARG A 56 -1.76 5.16 -2.36
C ARG A 56 -2.92 4.89 -3.32
N ALA A 57 -2.74 3.97 -4.27
CA ALA A 57 -3.82 3.58 -5.17
C ALA A 57 -5.03 3.00 -4.41
N TRP A 58 -4.79 2.23 -3.34
CA TRP A 58 -5.86 1.76 -2.44
C TRP A 58 -6.55 2.91 -1.72
N VAL A 59 -5.78 3.85 -1.16
CA VAL A 59 -6.33 5.01 -0.48
C VAL A 59 -7.15 5.88 -1.42
N SER A 60 -6.80 5.99 -2.70
CA SER A 60 -7.64 6.70 -3.66
C SER A 60 -8.92 5.93 -3.99
N LEU A 61 -8.84 4.60 -4.19
CA LEU A 61 -10.00 3.74 -4.48
C LEU A 61 -11.02 3.68 -3.33
N PHE A 62 -10.54 3.76 -2.08
CA PHE A 62 -11.39 3.74 -0.87
C PHE A 62 -11.52 5.12 -0.20
N GLY A 63 -10.78 6.13 -0.65
CA GLY A 63 -10.78 7.49 -0.09
C GLY A 63 -12.02 8.29 -0.49
N ASP A 64 -12.61 7.99 -1.65
CA ASP A 64 -13.95 8.45 -2.05
C ASP A 64 -15.08 7.87 -1.16
N LEU A 65 -14.73 7.11 -0.12
CA LEU A 65 -15.61 6.63 0.94
C LEU A 65 -15.48 7.44 2.24
N ARG A 66 -14.51 8.38 2.35
CA ARG A 66 -14.53 9.34 3.45
C ARG A 66 -15.78 10.21 3.30
N PRO A 67 -16.61 10.37 4.34
CA PRO A 67 -17.62 11.41 4.32
C PRO A 67 -16.90 12.73 4.07
N LYS A 68 -17.34 13.47 3.05
CA LYS A 68 -16.84 14.80 2.74
C LYS A 68 -17.37 15.74 3.83
N GLY A 69 -16.77 15.67 5.02
CA GLY A 69 -16.91 16.67 6.06
C GLY A 69 -16.10 17.88 5.65
N ASP A 70 -16.74 19.04 5.70
CA ASP A 70 -16.24 20.31 5.18
C ASP A 70 -14.91 20.71 5.83
N GLU A 71 -13.80 20.62 5.09
CA GLU A 71 -12.63 21.48 5.29
C GLU A 71 -12.03 21.83 3.93
N ASP A 72 -12.28 23.08 3.51
CA ASP A 72 -11.42 23.79 2.57
C ASP A 72 -10.02 23.87 3.18
N SER A 73 -9.11 23.03 2.68
CA SER A 73 -7.68 23.34 2.69
C SER A 73 -7.04 22.80 1.43
N ASP A 74 -6.92 23.72 0.48
CA ASP A 74 -5.89 23.72 -0.55
C ASP A 74 -4.52 23.56 0.13
N SER A 75 -4.00 22.33 0.11
CA SER A 75 -2.57 22.10 0.21
C SER A 75 -2.24 20.84 -0.57
N GLY A 76 -1.57 21.01 -1.71
CA GLY A 76 -0.98 19.94 -2.50
C GLY A 76 0.21 19.25 -1.81
N SER A 77 0.10 19.01 -0.51
CA SER A 77 1.05 18.21 0.26
C SER A 77 0.75 16.73 0.02
N GLU A 78 1.78 15.99 -0.36
CA GLU A 78 1.72 14.53 -0.46
C GLU A 78 1.30 13.98 0.91
N PRO A 79 0.21 13.19 1.01
CA PRO A 79 -0.21 12.66 2.30
C PRO A 79 0.91 11.82 2.89
N ASP A 80 1.31 12.19 4.10
CA ASP A 80 2.43 11.61 4.84
C ASP A 80 2.14 10.13 5.13
N GLU A 81 3.18 9.30 5.21
CA GLU A 81 3.04 7.84 5.41
C GLU A 81 2.31 7.51 6.74
N ALA A 82 2.35 8.45 7.69
CA ALA A 82 1.65 8.38 8.98
C ALA A 82 0.15 8.69 8.89
N ASP A 83 -0.33 9.41 7.88
CA ASP A 83 -1.76 9.75 7.69
C ASP A 83 -2.61 8.58 7.15
N LEU A 84 -1.94 7.48 6.81
CA LEU A 84 -2.55 6.28 6.26
C LEU A 84 -3.08 5.33 7.35
N MET A 85 -2.64 5.52 8.59
CA MET A 85 -3.34 4.96 9.76
C MET A 85 -4.34 5.99 10.27
N PRO A 86 -5.60 5.60 10.53
CA PRO A 86 -6.59 6.48 11.14
C PRO A 86 -6.08 7.02 12.47
N ASP A 87 -5.71 8.30 12.48
CA ASP A 87 -5.54 9.01 13.75
C ASP A 87 -6.91 8.99 14.47
N GLU A 88 -6.92 8.45 15.69
CA GLU A 88 -8.11 8.34 16.53
C GLU A 88 -8.51 9.69 17.13
N GLN A 89 -7.65 10.71 17.03
CA GLN A 89 -7.78 11.94 17.81
C GLN A 89 -8.48 13.13 17.12
N ALA A 90 -8.82 13.07 15.82
CA ALA A 90 -9.30 14.26 15.09
C ALA A 90 -10.79 14.27 14.68
N ASP A 91 -11.53 13.16 14.85
CA ASP A 91 -12.91 13.05 14.36
C ASP A 91 -13.95 13.35 15.46
N GLY A 92 -14.99 14.13 15.15
CA GLY A 92 -16.16 14.27 16.02
C GLY A 92 -16.85 12.92 16.32
N PRO A 93 -17.64 12.81 17.41
CA PRO A 93 -18.19 11.52 17.88
C PRO A 93 -19.03 10.77 16.83
N GLU A 94 -19.76 11.49 15.97
CA GLU A 94 -20.55 10.91 14.88
C GLU A 94 -19.65 10.35 13.74
N GLN A 95 -18.59 11.07 13.39
CA GLN A 95 -17.62 10.65 12.37
C GLN A 95 -16.84 9.42 12.83
N SER A 96 -16.46 9.35 14.12
CA SER A 96 -15.81 8.18 14.71
C SER A 96 -16.70 6.92 14.66
N LEU A 97 -18.00 7.05 14.94
CA LEU A 97 -18.96 5.94 14.84
C LEU A 97 -19.15 5.46 13.40
N ALA A 98 -19.33 6.38 12.45
CA ALA A 98 -19.45 6.06 11.03
C ALA A 98 -18.20 5.33 10.51
N ARG A 99 -17.01 5.79 10.92
CA ARG A 99 -15.72 5.19 10.55
C ARG A 99 -15.54 3.80 11.14
N LYS A 100 -15.97 3.57 12.39
CA LYS A 100 -15.96 2.24 13.02
C LYS A 100 -16.88 1.26 12.30
N LYS A 101 -18.09 1.68 11.93
CA LYS A 101 -19.02 0.86 11.13
C LYS A 101 -18.43 0.51 9.76
N LEU A 102 -17.85 1.49 9.08
CA LEU A 102 -17.20 1.29 7.78
C LEU A 102 -16.04 0.28 7.87
N ARG A 103 -15.19 0.41 8.90
CA ARG A 103 -14.07 -0.51 9.15
C ARG A 103 -14.56 -1.95 9.35
N GLN A 104 -15.52 -2.15 10.25
CA GLN A 104 -16.09 -3.48 10.54
C GLN A 104 -16.70 -4.13 9.29
N HIS A 105 -17.36 -3.32 8.46
CA HIS A 105 -17.94 -3.82 7.21
C HIS A 105 -16.86 -4.18 6.18
N LEU A 106 -15.83 -3.36 6.02
CA LEU A 106 -14.69 -3.66 5.16
C LEU A 106 -13.98 -4.95 5.59
N GLU A 107 -13.75 -5.14 6.88
CA GLU A 107 -13.16 -6.39 7.43
C GLU A 107 -14.03 -7.60 7.08
N THR A 108 -15.34 -7.48 7.25
CA THR A 108 -16.31 -8.55 6.91
C THR A 108 -16.32 -8.83 5.41
N ALA A 109 -16.32 -7.79 4.57
CA ALA A 109 -16.34 -7.91 3.12
C ALA A 109 -15.04 -8.55 2.60
N ILE A 110 -13.89 -8.18 3.16
CA ILE A 110 -12.59 -8.80 2.85
C ILE A 110 -12.58 -10.27 3.26
N ALA A 111 -13.15 -10.61 4.42
CA ALA A 111 -13.27 -11.99 4.89
C ALA A 111 -14.20 -12.85 4.01
N ALA A 112 -15.20 -12.23 3.38
CA ALA A 112 -16.14 -12.91 2.49
C ALA A 112 -15.59 -13.14 1.06
N LEU A 113 -14.46 -12.53 0.69
CA LEU A 113 -13.86 -12.73 -0.63
C LEU A 113 -13.39 -14.18 -0.83
N PRO A 114 -13.48 -14.72 -2.06
CA PRO A 114 -12.83 -15.98 -2.38
C PRO A 114 -11.33 -15.93 -2.05
N ILE A 115 -10.79 -16.98 -1.44
CA ILE A 115 -9.42 -17.03 -0.89
C ILE A 115 -8.36 -16.46 -1.83
N ARG A 116 -8.39 -16.83 -3.12
CA ARG A 116 -7.41 -16.34 -4.11
C ARG A 116 -7.52 -14.83 -4.37
N GLN A 117 -8.73 -14.27 -4.31
CA GLN A 117 -8.98 -12.82 -4.46
C GLN A 117 -8.54 -12.07 -3.20
N GLN A 118 -8.85 -12.61 -2.02
CA GLN A 118 -8.40 -12.08 -0.73
C GLN A 118 -6.88 -12.04 -0.64
N GLN A 119 -6.20 -13.15 -0.97
CA GLN A 119 -4.73 -13.23 -0.98
C GLN A 119 -4.11 -12.20 -1.93
N ALA A 120 -4.59 -12.12 -3.18
CA ALA A 120 -4.10 -11.16 -4.14
C ALA A 120 -4.28 -9.72 -3.65
N PHE A 121 -5.43 -9.43 -3.04
CA PHE A 121 -5.74 -8.12 -2.47
C PHE A 121 -4.80 -7.77 -1.31
N LEU A 122 -4.67 -8.65 -0.30
CA LEU A 122 -3.80 -8.40 0.85
C LEU A 122 -2.34 -8.21 0.44
N LEU A 123 -1.80 -9.10 -0.39
CA LEU A 123 -0.40 -9.01 -0.85
C LEU A 123 -0.14 -7.72 -1.63
N ARG A 124 -1.09 -7.28 -2.46
CA ARG A 124 -0.93 -6.06 -3.24
C ARG A 124 -1.08 -4.82 -2.39
N TYR A 125 -2.16 -4.71 -1.65
CA TYR A 125 -2.58 -3.44 -1.05
C TYR A 125 -2.15 -3.28 0.41
N TRP A 126 -2.03 -4.38 1.16
CA TRP A 126 -1.53 -4.37 2.54
C TRP A 126 0.00 -4.50 2.58
N GLU A 127 0.53 -5.55 1.96
CA GLU A 127 1.98 -5.83 1.92
C GLU A 127 2.73 -5.00 0.87
N GLY A 128 2.02 -4.38 -0.08
CA GLY A 128 2.60 -3.51 -1.12
C GLY A 128 3.29 -4.25 -2.27
N LEU A 129 3.17 -5.57 -2.38
CA LEU A 129 3.90 -6.33 -3.39
C LEU A 129 3.53 -5.90 -4.83
N ASP A 130 4.45 -6.04 -5.79
CA ASP A 130 4.10 -5.86 -7.20
C ASP A 130 3.38 -7.08 -7.75
N ILE A 131 2.95 -7.00 -9.00
CA ILE A 131 2.27 -8.10 -9.68
C ILE A 131 3.19 -9.32 -9.78
N ALA A 132 4.48 -9.14 -10.05
CA ALA A 132 5.44 -10.23 -10.19
C ALA A 132 5.73 -10.92 -8.85
N GLN A 133 6.00 -10.14 -7.80
CA GLN A 133 6.17 -10.62 -6.42
C GLN A 133 4.91 -11.30 -5.90
N THR A 134 3.74 -10.72 -6.17
CA THR A 134 2.45 -11.32 -5.78
C THR A 134 2.23 -12.65 -6.52
N ALA A 135 2.56 -12.71 -7.82
CA ALA A 135 2.42 -13.91 -8.63
C ALA A 135 3.33 -15.04 -8.10
N GLN A 136 4.58 -14.68 -7.76
CA GLN A 136 5.53 -15.60 -7.13
C GLN A 136 5.02 -16.10 -5.78
N ALA A 137 4.55 -15.20 -4.90
CA ALA A 137 4.03 -15.55 -3.59
C ALA A 137 2.76 -16.44 -3.66
N MET A 138 1.90 -16.20 -4.66
CA MET A 138 0.68 -16.97 -4.88
C MET A 138 0.90 -18.27 -5.68
N GLY A 139 2.08 -18.48 -6.25
CA GLY A 139 2.37 -19.58 -7.16
C GLY A 139 1.47 -19.58 -8.41
N CYS A 140 1.23 -18.42 -9.00
CA CYS A 140 0.36 -18.26 -10.19
C CYS A 140 0.95 -17.28 -11.21
N SER A 141 0.25 -17.05 -12.33
CA SER A 141 0.68 -16.10 -13.36
C SER A 141 0.39 -14.65 -12.96
N GLU A 142 1.18 -13.69 -13.47
CA GLU A 142 0.88 -12.25 -13.33
C GLU A 142 -0.52 -11.88 -13.85
N GLY A 143 -0.97 -12.53 -14.93
CA GLY A 143 -2.32 -12.35 -15.46
C GLY A 143 -3.39 -12.76 -14.44
N SER A 144 -3.19 -13.90 -13.77
CA SER A 144 -4.07 -14.38 -12.70
C SER A 144 -4.14 -13.38 -11.54
N VAL A 145 -2.99 -12.81 -11.13
CA VAL A 145 -2.94 -11.78 -10.09
C VAL A 145 -3.79 -10.57 -10.48
N LYS A 146 -3.60 -10.02 -11.69
CA LYS A 146 -4.39 -8.88 -12.19
C LYS A 146 -5.89 -9.17 -12.14
N THR A 147 -6.31 -10.37 -12.59
CA THR A 147 -7.72 -10.78 -12.55
C THR A 147 -8.25 -10.89 -11.12
N HIS A 148 -7.50 -11.52 -10.21
CA HIS A 148 -7.92 -11.67 -8.82
C HIS A 148 -8.03 -10.32 -8.10
N CYS A 149 -7.07 -9.41 -8.32
CA CYS A 149 -7.11 -8.06 -7.75
C CYS A 149 -8.31 -7.27 -8.28
N PHE A 150 -8.54 -7.31 -9.59
CA PHE A 150 -9.68 -6.61 -10.19
C PHE A 150 -11.01 -7.09 -9.60
N ARG A 151 -11.19 -8.42 -9.49
CA ARG A 151 -12.41 -9.01 -8.92
C ARG A 151 -12.56 -8.67 -7.43
N ALA A 152 -11.47 -8.71 -6.65
CA ALA A 152 -11.47 -8.33 -5.24
C ALA A 152 -11.91 -6.86 -5.06
N VAL A 153 -11.27 -5.94 -5.78
CA VAL A 153 -11.58 -4.50 -5.70
C VAL A 153 -13.01 -4.22 -6.12
N LYS A 154 -13.50 -4.87 -7.19
CA LYS A 154 -14.89 -4.72 -7.64
C LYS A 154 -15.88 -5.19 -6.57
N ALA A 155 -15.69 -6.37 -5.98
CA ALA A 155 -16.57 -6.91 -4.96
C ALA A 155 -16.59 -6.05 -3.68
N LEU A 156 -15.43 -5.55 -3.26
CA LEU A 156 -15.33 -4.63 -2.12
C LEU A 156 -16.00 -3.28 -2.42
N GLY A 157 -15.83 -2.75 -3.62
CA GLY A 157 -16.49 -1.51 -4.05
C GLY A 157 -18.02 -1.62 -4.04
N GLU A 158 -18.58 -2.74 -4.50
CA GLU A 158 -20.02 -3.03 -4.45
C GLU A 158 -20.53 -3.13 -2.99
N SER A 159 -19.78 -3.80 -2.11
CA SER A 159 -20.13 -3.93 -0.69
C SER A 159 -20.21 -2.58 0.01
N VAL A 160 -19.26 -1.68 -0.27
CA VAL A 160 -19.24 -0.36 0.39
C VAL A 160 -20.24 0.61 -0.26
N ALA A 161 -20.48 0.54 -1.57
CA ALA A 161 -21.48 1.38 -2.23
C ALA A 161 -22.88 1.17 -1.63
N PHE A 162 -23.19 -0.04 -1.16
CA PHE A 162 -24.44 -0.37 -0.46
C PHE A 162 -24.62 0.39 0.87
N LEU A 163 -23.52 0.79 1.55
CA LEU A 163 -23.58 1.50 2.83
C LEU A 163 -23.67 3.02 2.73
N LYS A 164 -23.29 3.62 1.58
CA LYS A 164 -23.40 5.07 1.35
C LYS A 164 -24.80 5.67 1.59
N PRO A 165 -25.94 4.98 1.34
CA PRO A 165 -27.25 5.50 1.70
C PRO A 165 -27.57 5.45 3.21
N GLU A 166 -27.05 4.47 3.96
CA GLU A 166 -27.36 4.28 5.40
C GLU A 166 -26.58 5.20 6.35
N LEU A 167 -25.56 5.90 5.83
CA LEU A 167 -24.70 6.82 6.59
C LEU A 167 -25.10 8.30 6.42
N LYS A 168 -26.21 8.59 5.75
CA LYS A 168 -26.71 9.96 5.49
C LYS A 168 -27.83 10.42 6.42
N ASP A 169 -28.29 9.55 7.31
CA ASP A 169 -29.30 9.84 8.35
C ASP A 169 -28.63 10.09 9.71
#